data_AF-A0A7C1PJB0-F1
#
_entry.id   AF-A0A7C1PJB0-F1
#
_cell.length_a   1.000
_cell.length_b   1.000
_cell.length_c   1.000
_cell.angle_alpha   90.00
_cell.angle_beta   90.00
_cell.angle_gamma   90.00
#
_symmetry.space_group_name_H-M   'P 1'
#
loop_
_entity.id
_entity.type
_entity.pdbx_description
1 polymer ?
#
loop_
_entity_poly.entity_id
_entity_poly.type
_entity_poly.pdbx_seq_one_letter_code
_entity_poly.pdbx_strand_id
1 'polypeptide(L)'
;MELKEAALFIFKNMEGTEIVIKIEIIYFLGIIGSLILIVWRGGLKLGNIENSLKWLKEGFEKVESRLGSLEVKKSGMENPGSPVDPTKKGWKYLKESGLDKIIDEEKREDLLKILKDSLPENYTKYDVQEKARIVVLNLRDDTEVGKKMEEYAFDNGISVDILLRLGGLLLRDNFLERKHNVAPPPSQ
;
A
#
# COMPACT_ATOMS: atom_id res chain seq x y z
N MET A 1 -44.95 6.71 -2.53
CA MET A 1 -43.79 7.42 -3.12
C MET A 1 -42.64 6.42 -3.07
N GLU A 2 -42.38 5.72 -4.17
CA GLU A 2 -41.39 4.64 -4.22
C GLU A 2 -39.97 5.24 -4.29
N LEU A 3 -39.29 5.37 -3.15
CA LEU A 3 -37.83 5.56 -3.12
C LEU A 3 -37.16 4.21 -3.37
N LYS A 4 -37.12 3.77 -4.64
CA LYS A 4 -36.29 2.63 -5.10
C LYS A 4 -34.92 3.14 -5.53
N GLU A 5 -34.22 3.83 -4.64
CA GLU A 5 -32.82 4.20 -4.88
C GLU A 5 -31.97 3.02 -4.40
N ALA A 6 -31.38 2.29 -5.36
CA ALA A 6 -30.41 1.24 -5.05
C ALA A 6 -29.02 1.87 -4.95
N ALA A 7 -28.24 1.46 -3.95
CA ALA A 7 -26.83 1.78 -3.92
C ALA A 7 -26.14 0.98 -5.03
N LEU A 8 -25.57 1.68 -5.99
CA LEU A 8 -24.89 1.09 -7.14
C LEU A 8 -23.39 1.03 -6.84
N PHE A 9 -22.90 -0.17 -6.57
CA PHE A 9 -21.46 -0.39 -6.45
C PHE A 9 -20.96 -1.02 -7.75
N ILE A 10 -20.12 -0.27 -8.47
CA ILE A 10 -19.50 -0.71 -9.72
C ILE A 10 -18.09 -1.15 -9.39
N PHE A 11 -17.85 -2.46 -9.47
CA PHE A 11 -16.52 -3.02 -9.33
C PHE A 11 -16.04 -3.49 -10.71
N LYS A 12 -14.92 -2.96 -11.17
CA LYS A 12 -14.32 -3.39 -12.44
C LYS A 12 -13.30 -4.48 -12.14
N ASN A 13 -13.55 -5.69 -12.63
CA ASN A 13 -12.60 -6.79 -12.49
C ASN A 13 -11.48 -6.68 -13.54
N MET A 14 -10.37 -7.40 -13.34
CA MET A 14 -9.16 -7.38 -14.17
C MET A 14 -9.36 -7.82 -15.63
N GLU A 15 -10.51 -8.40 -15.98
CA GLU A 15 -10.88 -8.76 -17.36
C GLU A 15 -11.74 -7.69 -18.04
N GLY A 16 -11.93 -6.53 -17.39
CA GLY A 16 -12.76 -5.44 -17.91
C GLY A 16 -14.26 -5.64 -17.73
N THR A 17 -14.67 -6.77 -17.14
CA THR A 17 -16.06 -7.05 -16.78
C THR A 17 -16.50 -6.19 -15.59
N GLU A 18 -17.56 -5.42 -15.79
CA GLU A 18 -18.20 -4.62 -14.75
C GLU A 18 -19.12 -5.50 -13.91
N ILE A 19 -18.75 -5.73 -12.66
CA ILE A 19 -19.60 -6.39 -11.68
C ILE A 19 -20.43 -5.30 -11.02
N VAL A 20 -21.72 -5.28 -11.37
CA VAL A 20 -22.67 -4.33 -10.83
C VAL A 20 -23.43 -4.99 -9.68
N ILE A 21 -23.08 -4.62 -8.45
CA ILE A 21 -23.80 -5.09 -7.27
C ILE A 21 -24.87 -4.04 -6.94
N LYS A 22 -26.13 -4.42 -7.12
CA LYS A 22 -27.29 -3.59 -6.76
C LYS A 22 -27.74 -4.02 -5.37
N ILE A 23 -27.52 -3.15 -4.39
CA ILE A 23 -28.02 -3.35 -3.03
C ILE A 23 -29.18 -2.39 -2.83
N GLU A 24 -30.35 -2.90 -2.46
CA GLU A 24 -31.46 -2.03 -2.10
C GLU A 24 -31.10 -1.24 -0.84
N ILE A 25 -31.44 0.05 -0.82
CA ILE A 25 -31.09 0.94 0.30
C ILE A 25 -31.63 0.44 1.65
N ILE A 26 -32.71 -0.33 1.65
CA ILE A 26 -33.26 -0.95 2.86
C ILE A 26 -32.30 -1.98 3.47
N TYR A 27 -31.58 -2.76 2.66
CA TYR A 27 -30.56 -3.70 3.14
C TYR A 27 -29.31 -2.96 3.61
N PHE A 28 -28.92 -1.88 2.92
CA PHE A 28 -27.81 -1.04 3.34
C PHE A 28 -28.07 -0.38 4.70
N LEU A 29 -29.26 0.22 4.87
CA LEU A 29 -29.71 0.79 6.13
C LEU A 29 -29.86 -0.27 7.22
N GLY A 30 -30.27 -1.49 6.87
CA GLY A 30 -30.29 -2.64 7.78
C GLY A 30 -28.90 -3.01 8.31
N ILE A 31 -27.89 -3.02 7.44
CA ILE A 31 -26.49 -3.28 7.82
C ILE A 31 -25.98 -2.17 8.74
N ILE A 32 -26.11 -0.90 8.34
CA ILE A 32 -25.71 0.27 9.14
C ILE A 32 -26.44 0.27 10.50
N GLY A 33 -27.74 0.05 10.49
CA GLY A 33 -28.57 0.00 11.70
C GLY A 33 -28.17 -1.14 12.64
N SER A 34 -27.83 -2.30 12.10
CA SER A 34 -27.32 -3.42 12.89
C SER A 34 -25.96 -3.12 13.54
N LEU A 35 -25.05 -2.45 12.81
CA LEU A 35 -23.75 -2.01 13.33
C LEU A 35 -23.91 -0.98 14.44
N ILE A 36 -24.80 0.00 14.25
CA ILE A 36 -25.14 1.00 15.27
C ILE A 36 -25.75 0.32 16.51
N LEU A 37 -26.63 -0.66 16.33
CA LEU A 37 -27.23 -1.42 17.45
C LEU A 37 -26.21 -2.26 18.21
N ILE A 38 -25.26 -2.88 17.52
CA ILE A 38 -24.14 -3.62 18.15
C ILE A 38 -23.29 -2.65 18.98
N VAL A 39 -22.99 -1.48 18.43
CA VAL A 39 -22.25 -0.41 19.11
C VAL A 39 -23.01 0.13 20.33
N TRP A 40 -24.32 0.35 20.19
CA TRP A 40 -25.17 0.94 21.23
C TRP A 40 -25.47 -0.04 22.38
N ARG A 41 -25.79 -1.29 22.05
CA ARG A 41 -26.05 -2.36 23.03
C ARG A 41 -24.77 -2.89 23.69
N GLY A 42 -23.63 -2.72 23.02
CA GLY A 42 -22.32 -3.19 23.46
C GLY A 42 -21.63 -2.30 24.50
N GLY A 43 -22.12 -1.09 24.80
CA GLY A 43 -21.54 -0.22 25.83
C GLY A 43 -20.03 -0.06 25.68
N LEU A 44 -19.59 0.60 24.60
CA LEU A 44 -18.19 0.79 24.18
C LEU A 44 -17.25 1.13 25.35
N LYS A 45 -16.56 0.11 25.88
CA LYS A 45 -15.29 0.31 26.58
C LYS A 45 -14.23 0.62 25.52
N LEU A 46 -13.87 1.90 25.41
CA LEU A 46 -12.92 2.45 24.43
C LEU A 46 -11.60 1.65 24.31
N GLY A 47 -11.16 0.96 25.37
CA GLY A 47 -9.93 0.16 25.36
C GLY A 47 -9.93 -1.07 24.46
N ASN A 48 -11.08 -1.61 24.07
CA ASN A 48 -11.14 -2.77 23.15
C ASN A 48 -11.30 -2.38 21.67
N ILE A 49 -11.56 -1.10 21.39
CA ILE A 49 -11.66 -0.56 20.03
C ILE A 49 -10.28 -0.47 19.41
N GLU A 50 -9.23 -0.15 20.17
CA GLU A 50 -7.86 -0.09 19.65
C GLU A 50 -7.40 -1.46 19.13
N ASN A 51 -7.64 -2.52 19.90
CA ASN A 51 -7.35 -3.89 19.46
C ASN A 51 -8.22 -4.30 18.26
N SER A 52 -9.47 -3.82 18.22
CA SER A 52 -10.39 -4.08 17.10
C SER A 52 -10.01 -3.35 15.82
N LEU A 53 -9.56 -2.10 15.93
CA LEU A 53 -9.04 -1.30 14.84
C LEU A 53 -7.69 -1.84 14.35
N LYS A 54 -6.88 -2.40 15.26
CA LYS A 54 -5.59 -2.99 14.92
C LYS A 54 -5.74 -4.22 14.02
N TRP A 55 -6.59 -5.19 14.35
CA TRP A 55 -6.80 -6.36 13.47
C TRP A 55 -7.51 -5.98 12.15
N LEU A 56 -8.38 -4.96 12.18
CA LEU A 56 -9.05 -4.46 10.98
C LEU A 56 -8.05 -3.76 10.04
N LYS A 57 -7.14 -2.95 10.61
CA LYS A 57 -6.05 -2.30 9.89
C LYS A 57 -5.08 -3.33 9.33
N GLU A 58 -4.66 -4.31 10.14
CA GLU A 58 -3.81 -5.43 9.69
C GLU A 58 -4.50 -6.26 8.57
N GLY A 59 -5.82 -6.45 8.66
CA GLY A 59 -6.62 -7.11 7.64
C GLY A 59 -6.70 -6.33 6.33
N PHE A 60 -6.92 -5.02 6.41
CA PHE A 60 -6.92 -4.11 5.26
C PHE A 60 -5.54 -4.03 4.60
N GLU A 61 -4.48 -3.87 5.38
CA GLU A 61 -3.09 -3.89 4.91
C GLU A 61 -2.75 -5.21 4.21
N LYS A 62 -3.28 -6.34 4.69
CA LYS A 62 -3.09 -7.67 4.08
C LYS A 62 -3.88 -7.85 2.78
N VAL A 63 -5.02 -7.18 2.62
CA VAL A 63 -5.83 -7.22 1.39
C VAL A 63 -5.23 -6.27 0.34
N GLU A 64 -4.86 -5.07 0.74
CA GLU A 64 -4.21 -4.06 -0.11
C GLU A 64 -2.85 -4.54 -0.62
N SER A 65 -2.06 -5.16 0.26
CA SER A 65 -0.77 -5.76 -0.11
C SER A 65 -0.91 -6.87 -1.16
N ARG A 66 -1.99 -7.66 -1.11
CA ARG A 66 -2.30 -8.73 -2.08
C ARG A 66 -2.81 -8.17 -3.41
N LEU A 67 -3.65 -7.15 -3.41
CA LEU A 67 -4.12 -6.49 -4.62
C LEU A 67 -2.96 -5.80 -5.36
N GLY A 68 -2.12 -5.04 -4.65
CA GLY A 68 -0.89 -4.48 -5.23
C GLY A 68 0.11 -5.54 -5.71
N SER A 69 0.11 -6.75 -5.11
CA SER A 69 0.95 -7.87 -5.57
C SER A 69 0.57 -8.42 -6.94
N LEU A 70 -0.72 -8.38 -7.28
CA LEU A 70 -1.25 -8.90 -8.54
C LEU A 70 -1.06 -7.91 -9.69
N GLU A 71 -1.21 -6.60 -9.45
CA GLU A 71 -0.96 -5.56 -10.45
C GLU A 71 0.53 -5.50 -10.84
N VAL A 72 1.44 -5.61 -9.88
CA VAL A 72 2.89 -5.54 -10.14
C VAL A 72 3.43 -6.77 -10.87
N LYS A 73 2.91 -7.97 -10.55
CA LYS A 73 3.25 -9.18 -11.32
C LYS A 73 2.81 -9.07 -12.78
N LYS A 74 1.71 -8.36 -13.06
CA LYS A 74 1.26 -8.08 -14.43
C LYS A 74 2.05 -6.94 -15.09
N SER A 75 2.54 -5.97 -14.33
CA SER A 75 3.29 -4.83 -14.87
C SER A 75 4.75 -5.12 -15.22
N GLY A 76 5.28 -6.29 -14.79
CA GLY A 76 6.66 -6.70 -15.05
C GLY A 76 7.69 -5.82 -14.35
N MET A 77 7.32 -5.16 -13.25
CA MET A 77 8.18 -4.21 -12.55
C MET A 77 9.06 -4.86 -11.47
N GLU A 78 8.79 -6.10 -11.09
CA GLU A 78 9.57 -6.91 -10.16
C GLU A 78 10.06 -8.20 -10.85
N ASN A 79 11.30 -8.61 -10.57
CA ASN A 79 11.79 -9.91 -11.04
C ASN A 79 11.11 -11.05 -10.27
N PRO A 80 10.62 -12.11 -10.94
CA PRO A 80 10.11 -13.28 -10.26
C PRO A 80 11.26 -14.03 -9.57
N GLY A 81 11.37 -13.89 -8.25
CA GLY A 81 12.40 -14.52 -7.43
C GLY A 81 12.41 -13.95 -6.01
N SER A 82 12.94 -14.72 -5.06
CA SER A 82 13.28 -14.21 -3.73
C SER A 82 14.79 -14.01 -3.66
N PRO A 83 15.28 -12.85 -3.24
CA PRO A 83 14.52 -11.65 -2.89
C PRO A 83 13.94 -10.94 -4.13
N VAL A 84 12.82 -10.27 -3.93
CA VAL A 84 12.14 -9.51 -4.99
C VAL A 84 12.96 -8.25 -5.28
N ASP A 85 13.50 -8.12 -6.49
CA ASP A 85 14.29 -6.94 -6.88
C ASP A 85 13.53 -6.13 -7.95
N PRO A 86 13.63 -4.79 -7.94
CA PRO A 86 13.06 -3.96 -9.00
C PRO A 86 13.69 -4.31 -10.35
N THR A 87 12.87 -4.38 -11.40
CA THR A 87 13.37 -4.47 -12.78
C THR A 87 14.00 -3.15 -13.24
N LYS A 88 14.67 -3.14 -14.41
CA LYS A 88 15.15 -1.90 -15.04
C LYS A 88 14.06 -0.84 -15.18
N LYS A 89 12.83 -1.28 -15.48
CA LYS A 89 11.66 -0.41 -15.59
C LYS A 89 11.24 0.16 -14.23
N GLY A 90 11.24 -0.66 -13.17
CA GLY A 90 10.98 -0.23 -11.80
C GLY A 90 12.00 0.81 -11.31
N TRP A 91 13.29 0.60 -11.60
CA TRP A 91 14.34 1.57 -11.31
C TRP A 91 14.18 2.90 -12.02
N LYS A 92 13.74 2.87 -13.29
CA LYS A 92 13.44 4.10 -14.04
C LYS A 92 12.35 4.91 -13.32
N TYR A 93 11.25 4.27 -12.92
CA TYR A 93 10.16 4.94 -12.21
C TYR A 93 10.58 5.50 -10.85
N LEU A 94 11.42 4.79 -10.09
CA LEU A 94 11.98 5.27 -8.81
C LEU A 94 12.78 6.56 -8.97
N LYS A 95 13.62 6.64 -10.00
CA LYS A 95 14.47 7.80 -10.27
C LYS A 95 13.69 8.99 -10.79
N GLU A 96 12.79 8.74 -11.75
CA GLU A 96 12.03 9.82 -12.39
C GLU A 96 10.98 10.43 -11.46
N SER A 97 10.40 9.63 -10.55
CA SER A 97 9.53 10.16 -9.48
C SER A 97 10.31 10.92 -8.40
N GLY A 98 11.63 10.72 -8.33
CA GLY A 98 12.48 11.24 -7.26
C GLY A 98 12.23 10.58 -5.90
N LEU A 99 11.55 9.42 -5.87
CA LEU A 99 11.34 8.65 -4.65
C LEU A 99 12.65 8.01 -4.16
N ASP A 100 13.58 7.72 -5.06
CA ASP A 100 14.94 7.28 -4.72
C ASP A 100 15.65 8.31 -3.83
N LYS A 101 15.65 9.58 -4.21
CA LYS A 101 16.27 10.67 -3.43
C LYS A 101 15.62 10.83 -2.05
N ILE A 102 14.29 10.72 -1.99
CA ILE A 102 13.58 10.81 -0.71
C ILE A 102 14.05 9.70 0.25
N ILE A 103 14.22 8.48 -0.26
CA ILE A 103 14.57 7.31 0.55
C ILE A 103 16.07 7.20 0.84
N ASP A 104 16.93 7.58 -0.11
CA ASP A 104 18.39 7.42 -0.02
C ASP A 104 19.11 8.66 0.54
N GLU A 105 18.48 9.84 0.46
CA GLU A 105 19.11 11.11 0.83
C GLU A 105 18.27 11.86 1.88
N GLU A 106 17.07 12.32 1.52
CA GLU A 106 16.33 13.31 2.32
C GLU A 106 15.81 12.74 3.65
N LYS A 107 15.23 11.53 3.62
CA LYS A 107 14.58 10.89 4.77
C LYS A 107 15.24 9.58 5.20
N ARG A 108 16.46 9.30 4.71
CA ARG A 108 17.12 8.00 4.89
C ARG A 108 17.26 7.57 6.34
N GLU A 109 17.85 8.42 7.17
CA GLU A 109 18.11 8.13 8.59
C GLU A 109 16.80 7.86 9.34
N ASP A 110 15.79 8.71 9.12
CA ASP A 110 14.49 8.60 9.76
C ASP A 110 13.76 7.32 9.36
N LEU A 111 13.73 7.00 8.06
CA LEU A 111 13.08 5.80 7.54
C LEU A 111 13.78 4.52 8.03
N LEU A 112 15.11 4.51 8.08
CA LEU A 112 15.87 3.38 8.62
C LEU A 112 15.64 3.20 10.11
N LYS A 113 15.55 4.30 10.87
CA LYS A 113 15.21 4.27 12.29
C LYS A 113 13.80 3.73 12.52
N ILE A 114 12.80 4.25 11.82
CA ILE A 114 11.41 3.77 11.91
C ILE A 114 11.34 2.27 11.56
N LEU A 115 12.04 1.85 10.49
CA LEU A 115 12.12 0.44 10.12
C LEU A 115 12.72 -0.40 11.23
N LYS A 116 13.87 0.01 11.79
CA LYS A 116 14.54 -0.69 12.89
C LYS A 116 13.64 -0.82 14.11
N ASP A 117 12.98 0.25 14.51
CA ASP A 117 12.11 0.29 15.69
C ASP A 117 10.82 -0.54 15.49
N SER A 118 10.42 -0.79 14.24
CA SER A 118 9.24 -1.59 13.89
C SER A 118 9.50 -3.10 13.81
N LEU A 119 10.76 -3.53 13.87
CA LEU A 119 11.16 -4.92 13.75
C LEU A 119 11.20 -5.63 15.12
N PRO A 120 10.81 -6.91 15.19
CA PRO A 120 11.01 -7.72 16.40
C PRO A 120 12.51 -7.99 16.62
N GLU A 121 12.92 -8.31 17.86
CA GLU A 121 14.34 -8.57 18.19
C GLU A 121 14.99 -9.67 17.32
N ASN A 122 14.23 -10.69 16.94
CA ASN A 122 14.67 -11.81 16.11
C ASN A 122 14.04 -11.77 14.71
N TYR A 123 14.16 -10.62 14.03
CA TYR A 123 13.57 -10.45 12.71
C TYR A 123 14.24 -11.30 11.62
N THR A 124 13.43 -11.74 10.65
CA THR A 124 13.88 -12.40 9.42
C THR A 124 14.01 -11.39 8.27
N LYS A 125 14.67 -11.78 7.17
CA LYS A 125 14.73 -10.95 5.94
C LYS A 125 13.34 -10.66 5.35
N TYR A 126 12.38 -11.57 5.56
CA TYR A 126 11.00 -11.38 5.14
C TYR A 126 10.32 -10.30 5.98
N ASP A 127 10.56 -10.28 7.30
CA ASP A 127 10.03 -9.24 8.19
C ASP A 127 10.55 -7.86 7.79
N VAL A 128 11.83 -7.75 7.41
CA VAL A 128 12.39 -6.50 6.89
C VAL A 128 11.68 -6.05 5.62
N GLN A 129 11.37 -6.96 4.70
CA GLN A 129 10.65 -6.60 3.47
C GLN A 129 9.24 -6.07 3.76
N GLU A 130 8.46 -6.78 4.58
CA GLU A 130 7.10 -6.36 4.90
C GLU A 130 7.09 -5.04 5.67
N LYS A 131 7.99 -4.88 6.64
CA LYS A 131 8.10 -3.63 7.40
C LYS A 131 8.60 -2.47 6.55
N ALA A 132 9.60 -2.67 5.68
CA ALA A 132 10.06 -1.62 4.78
C ALA A 132 8.94 -1.13 3.84
N ARG A 133 8.09 -2.06 3.35
CA ARG A 133 6.92 -1.70 2.55
C ARG A 133 5.94 -0.84 3.33
N ILE A 134 5.62 -1.22 4.57
CA ILE A 134 4.70 -0.45 5.43
C ILE A 134 5.27 0.95 5.73
N VAL A 135 6.57 1.03 6.05
CA VAL A 135 7.22 2.31 6.36
C VAL A 135 7.14 3.27 5.17
N VAL A 136 7.41 2.77 3.96
CA VAL A 136 7.32 3.61 2.75
C VAL A 136 5.88 3.93 2.36
N LEU A 137 4.92 3.03 2.59
CA LEU A 137 3.50 3.31 2.34
C LEU A 137 3.01 4.52 3.15
N ASN A 138 3.49 4.68 4.39
CA ASN A 138 3.16 5.84 5.22
C ASN A 138 3.68 7.18 4.66
N LEU A 139 4.60 7.17 3.69
CA LEU A 139 5.00 8.41 2.98
C LEU A 139 3.87 8.97 2.11
N ARG A 140 2.84 8.19 1.81
CA ARG A 140 1.64 8.68 1.12
C ARG A 140 0.92 9.78 1.91
N ASP A 141 0.91 9.66 3.23
CA ASP A 141 0.23 10.61 4.11
C ASP A 141 1.04 11.90 4.33
N ASP A 142 2.31 11.90 3.93
CA ASP A 142 3.12 13.12 3.87
C ASP A 142 2.60 14.01 2.73
N THR A 143 2.27 15.26 3.04
CA THR A 143 1.59 16.15 2.09
C THR A 143 2.44 16.50 0.88
N GLU A 144 3.76 16.54 1.03
CA GLU A 144 4.69 16.88 -0.05
C GLU A 144 5.03 15.65 -0.88
N VAL A 145 5.42 14.56 -0.20
CA VAL A 145 5.80 13.31 -0.87
C VAL A 145 4.58 12.68 -1.56
N GLY A 146 3.43 12.63 -0.88
CA GLY A 146 2.19 12.09 -1.42
C GLY A 146 1.77 12.78 -2.71
N LYS A 147 1.72 14.12 -2.73
CA LYS A 147 1.38 14.89 -3.94
C LYS A 147 2.35 14.63 -5.08
N LYS A 148 3.65 14.63 -4.82
CA LYS A 148 4.68 14.36 -5.84
C LYS A 148 4.50 12.96 -6.45
N MET A 149 4.18 11.97 -5.64
CA MET A 149 3.91 10.61 -6.12
C MET A 149 2.60 10.53 -6.90
N GLU A 150 1.54 11.23 -6.47
CA GLU A 150 0.26 11.29 -7.17
C GLU A 150 0.38 11.94 -8.56
N GLU A 151 1.09 13.07 -8.66
CA GLU A 151 1.35 13.77 -9.93
C GLU A 151 2.12 12.86 -10.90
N TYR A 152 3.24 12.28 -10.45
CA TYR A 152 4.03 11.39 -11.30
C TYR A 152 3.24 10.13 -11.72
N ALA A 153 2.47 9.55 -10.80
CA ALA A 153 1.63 8.39 -11.04
C ALA A 153 0.57 8.68 -12.11
N PHE A 154 -0.09 9.83 -12.02
CA PHE A 154 -1.08 10.29 -12.99
C PHE A 154 -0.47 10.48 -14.38
N ASP A 155 0.67 11.18 -14.48
CA ASP A 155 1.33 11.50 -15.75
C ASP A 155 1.85 10.25 -16.48
N ASN A 156 2.22 9.21 -15.74
CA ASN A 156 2.85 8.01 -16.28
C ASN A 156 1.91 6.80 -16.34
N GLY A 157 0.64 6.96 -15.95
CA GLY A 157 -0.37 5.90 -15.98
C GLY A 157 -0.02 4.71 -15.09
N ILE A 158 0.57 4.96 -13.93
CA ILE A 158 0.92 3.95 -12.92
C ILE A 158 0.23 4.27 -11.60
N SER A 159 0.06 3.30 -10.70
CA SER A 159 -0.50 3.58 -9.37
C SER A 159 0.59 4.04 -8.39
N VAL A 160 0.21 4.92 -7.45
CA VAL A 160 1.07 5.35 -6.35
C VAL A 160 1.55 4.14 -5.52
N ASP A 161 0.70 3.13 -5.36
CA ASP A 161 1.03 1.91 -4.63
C ASP A 161 2.20 1.14 -5.27
N ILE A 162 2.32 1.18 -6.60
CA ILE A 162 3.46 0.59 -7.31
C ILE A 162 4.75 1.36 -6.98
N LEU A 163 4.71 2.69 -7.01
CA LEU A 163 5.87 3.53 -6.69
C LEU A 163 6.34 3.32 -5.25
N LEU A 164 5.41 3.41 -4.29
CA LEU A 164 5.73 3.22 -2.87
C LEU A 164 6.22 1.81 -2.59
N ARG A 165 5.71 0.81 -3.31
CA ARG A 165 6.24 -0.56 -3.20
C ARG A 165 7.66 -0.69 -3.72
N LEU A 166 8.00 -0.06 -4.84
CA LEU A 166 9.38 0.01 -5.34
C LEU A 166 10.28 0.71 -4.31
N GLY A 167 9.79 1.77 -3.68
CA GLY A 167 10.50 2.45 -2.59
C GLY A 167 10.71 1.54 -1.36
N GLY A 168 9.74 0.70 -1.03
CA GLY A 168 9.89 -0.31 0.02
C GLY A 168 11.02 -1.32 -0.27
N LEU A 169 11.22 -1.70 -1.54
CA LEU A 169 12.34 -2.55 -1.94
C LEU A 169 13.69 -1.83 -1.78
N LEU A 170 13.74 -0.55 -2.12
CA LEU A 170 14.92 0.30 -1.93
C LEU A 170 15.28 0.42 -0.44
N LEU A 171 14.31 0.78 0.41
CA LEU A 171 14.52 0.88 1.86
C LEU A 171 14.97 -0.44 2.50
N ARG A 172 14.37 -1.57 2.07
CA ARG A 172 14.79 -2.92 2.49
C ARG A 172 16.25 -3.16 2.16
N ASP A 173 16.66 -2.87 0.92
CA ASP A 173 18.02 -3.12 0.46
C ASP A 173 19.02 -2.21 1.17
N ASN A 174 18.67 -0.95 1.44
CA ASN A 174 19.47 -0.04 2.28
C ASN A 174 19.68 -0.61 3.69
N PHE A 175 18.63 -1.14 4.31
CA PHE A 175 18.70 -1.71 5.65
C PHE A 175 19.51 -3.02 5.70
N LEU A 176 19.37 -3.87 4.68
CA LEU A 176 20.10 -5.14 4.56
C LEU A 176 21.49 -5.00 3.93
N GLU A 177 21.93 -3.77 3.63
CA GLU A 177 23.18 -3.45 2.94
C GLU A 177 23.38 -4.25 1.64
N ARG A 178 22.29 -4.50 0.91
CA ARG A 178 22.33 -5.25 -0.36
C ARG A 178 22.69 -4.32 -1.51
N LYS A 179 23.66 -4.73 -2.33
CA LYS A 179 23.92 -4.06 -3.61
C LYS A 179 22.77 -4.33 -4.58
N HIS A 180 22.25 -3.28 -5.21
CA HIS A 180 21.27 -3.41 -6.27
C HIS A 180 21.92 -4.05 -7.51
N ASN A 181 21.47 -5.25 -7.88
CA ASN A 181 22.02 -6.00 -9.01
C ASN A 181 21.60 -5.47 -10.39
N VAL A 182 20.79 -4.41 -10.42
CA VAL A 182 20.42 -3.71 -11.65
C VAL A 182 21.20 -2.41 -11.65
N ALA A 183 22.31 -2.37 -12.39
CA ALA A 183 23.04 -1.13 -12.58
C ALA A 183 22.06 -0.02 -13.01
N PRO A 184 22.07 1.15 -12.35
CA PRO A 184 21.24 2.26 -12.78
C PRO A 184 21.50 2.52 -14.26
N PRO A 185 20.46 2.81 -15.08
CA PRO A 185 20.72 3.25 -16.44
C PRO A 185 21.65 4.47 -16.37
N PRO A 186 22.65 4.56 -17.27
CA PRO A 186 23.56 5.69 -17.30
C PRO A 186 22.74 6.97 -17.39
N SER A 187 23.02 7.92 -16.48
CA SER A 187 22.51 9.28 -16.56
C SER A 187 22.90 9.84 -17.92
N GLN A 188 21.91 10.09 -18.77
CA GLN A 188 22.07 10.83 -20.02
C GLN A 188 22.14 12.32 -19.73
#